data_AF-A0A146M736-F1
#
_entry.id   AF-A0A146M736-F1
#
_cell.length_a   1.000
_cell.length_b   1.000
_cell.length_c   1.000
_cell.angle_alpha   90.00
_cell.angle_beta   90.00
_cell.angle_gamma   90.00
#
_symmetry.space_group_name_H-M   'P 1'
#
loop_
_entity.id
_entity.type
_entity.pdbx_description
1 polymer ?
#
loop_
_entity_poly.entity_id
_entity_poly.type
_entity_poly.pdbx_seq_one_letter_code
_entity_poly.pdbx_strand_id
1 'polypeptide(L)'
;ELDIANRTKEIEETPDPEKKKELKLLLDEDERKVRRKSVGLVRFIGELYKLHMLTPKIMHGCISTLLSQVAEEPLECLCKLLTTIGKELEHESGKREFDEYFATMHKLAQKNNESRVSSRIRFMLQDVIELRQKNWKPRRDENNPKTMEQVVKDAVRDAAIESATQWSNQDSDGWQTSGNKYRTSSSSYTNTVEPSKLQHVKVTPSSPTYMNFSD
;
A
#
# COMPACT_ATOMS: atom_id res chain seq x y z
N GLU A 1 32.36 8.30 9.72
CA GLU A 1 31.42 7.76 8.72
C GLU A 1 31.89 6.36 8.31
N LEU A 2 31.00 5.46 7.91
CA LEU A 2 31.43 4.15 7.40
C LEU A 2 32.00 4.36 5.99
N ASP A 3 33.31 4.18 5.83
CA ASP A 3 33.98 4.32 4.54
C ASP A 3 33.89 3.02 3.76
N ILE A 4 32.80 2.87 3.01
CA ILE A 4 32.52 1.67 2.21
C ILE A 4 33.56 1.51 1.10
N ALA A 5 34.03 2.61 0.50
CA ALA A 5 34.97 2.57 -0.62
C ALA A 5 36.33 1.99 -0.21
N ASN A 6 36.89 2.47 0.92
CA ASN A 6 38.16 1.96 1.42
C ASN A 6 38.05 0.50 1.90
N ARG A 7 36.97 0.14 2.59
CA ARG A 7 36.75 -1.24 3.06
C ARG A 7 36.55 -2.23 1.90
N THR A 8 35.86 -1.82 0.84
CA THR A 8 35.65 -2.67 -0.35
C THR A 8 36.98 -2.91 -1.07
N LYS A 9 37.83 -1.89 -1.17
CA LYS A 9 39.17 -2.00 -1.75
C LYS A 9 40.07 -2.95 -0.94
N GLU A 10 40.06 -2.85 0.39
CA GLU A 10 40.81 -3.76 1.27
C GLU A 10 40.35 -5.23 1.13
N ILE A 11 39.05 -5.45 0.98
CA ILE A 11 38.47 -6.77 0.68
C ILE A 11 38.95 -7.31 -0.67
N GLU A 12 39.04 -6.46 -1.69
CA GLU A 12 39.49 -6.85 -3.03
C GLU A 12 40.97 -7.24 -3.04
N GLU A 13 41.81 -6.45 -2.38
CA GLU A 13 43.27 -6.62 -2.27
C GLU A 13 43.68 -7.79 -1.35
N THR A 14 42.77 -8.27 -0.50
CA THR A 14 43.03 -9.43 0.38
C THR A 14 43.13 -10.73 -0.45
N PRO A 15 44.28 -11.43 -0.46
CA PRO A 15 44.51 -12.63 -1.26
C PRO A 15 43.93 -13.91 -0.64
N ASP A 16 43.80 -13.95 0.69
CA ASP A 16 43.25 -15.10 1.42
C ASP A 16 41.72 -15.17 1.29
N PRO A 17 41.16 -16.25 0.72
CA PRO A 17 39.72 -16.39 0.53
C PRO A 17 38.92 -16.44 1.83
N GLU A 18 39.46 -17.01 2.91
CA GLU A 18 38.74 -17.08 4.20
C GLU A 18 38.63 -15.69 4.83
N LYS A 19 39.75 -14.99 4.93
CA LYS A 19 39.79 -13.61 5.43
C LYS A 19 38.97 -12.65 4.57
N LYS A 20 38.99 -12.81 3.25
CA LYS A 20 38.15 -12.03 2.33
C LYS A 20 36.66 -12.24 2.59
N LYS A 21 36.24 -13.48 2.86
CA LYS A 21 34.85 -13.79 3.21
C LYS A 21 34.46 -13.19 4.56
N GLU A 22 35.33 -13.25 5.56
CA GLU A 22 35.10 -12.65 6.87
C GLU A 22 34.95 -11.12 6.78
N LEU A 23 35.84 -10.43 6.07
CA LEU A 23 35.77 -8.98 5.87
C LEU A 23 34.50 -8.55 5.13
N LYS A 24 34.04 -9.33 4.14
CA LYS A 24 32.74 -9.10 3.47
C LYS A 24 31.57 -9.20 4.45
N LEU A 25 31.54 -10.25 5.28
CA LEU A 25 30.49 -10.41 6.28
C LEU A 25 30.47 -9.27 7.31
N LEU A 26 31.65 -8.78 7.70
CA LEU A 26 31.78 -7.65 8.61
C LEU A 26 31.27 -6.35 7.98
N LEU A 27 31.62 -6.09 6.71
CA LEU A 27 31.11 -4.96 5.95
C LEU A 27 29.58 -5.00 5.83
N ASP A 28 29.01 -6.16 5.48
CA ASP A 28 27.56 -6.37 5.38
C ASP A 28 26.83 -6.13 6.72
N GLU A 29 27.43 -6.54 7.84
CA GLU A 29 26.89 -6.28 9.18
C GLU A 29 26.91 -4.79 9.53
N ASP A 30 28.02 -4.10 9.27
CA ASP A 30 28.14 -2.67 9.55
C ASP A 30 27.22 -1.83 8.65
N GLU A 31 27.08 -2.18 7.37
CA GLU A 31 26.08 -1.59 6.49
C GLU A 31 24.66 -1.80 7.00
N ARG A 32 24.33 -3.01 7.48
CA ARG A 32 23.01 -3.28 8.07
C ARG A 32 22.76 -2.44 9.32
N LYS A 33 23.77 -2.22 10.16
CA LYS A 33 23.66 -1.33 11.33
C LYS A 33 23.42 0.12 10.92
N VAL A 34 24.15 0.63 9.91
CA VAL A 34 23.94 1.98 9.39
C VAL A 34 22.53 2.13 8.81
N ARG A 35 22.09 1.15 8.02
CA ARG A 35 20.73 1.12 7.44
C ARG A 35 19.63 1.10 8.52
N ARG A 36 19.77 0.29 9.57
CA ARG A 36 18.80 0.28 10.68
C ARG A 36 18.71 1.64 11.39
N LYS A 37 19.85 2.29 11.60
CA LYS A 37 19.90 3.63 12.21
C LYS A 37 19.25 4.69 11.32
N SER A 38 19.48 4.67 10.01
CA SER A 38 18.90 5.66 9.10
C SER A 38 17.38 5.53 9.01
N VAL A 39 16.83 4.32 8.97
CA VAL A 39 15.37 4.07 9.01
C VAL A 39 14.75 4.65 10.28
N GLY A 40 15.36 4.39 11.44
CA GLY A 40 14.89 4.93 12.72
C GLY A 40 14.97 6.46 12.77
N LEU A 41 16.04 7.04 12.23
CA LEU A 41 16.23 8.49 12.16
C LEU A 41 15.16 9.16 11.31
N VAL A 42 14.84 8.64 10.12
CA VAL A 42 13.79 9.22 9.26
C VAL A 42 12.43 9.20 9.96
N ARG A 43 12.11 8.09 10.64
CA ARG A 43 10.88 8.00 11.44
C ARG A 43 10.87 9.03 12.58
N PHE A 44 11.98 9.15 13.31
CA PHE A 44 12.11 10.12 14.39
C PHE A 44 11.96 11.57 13.89
N ILE A 45 12.60 11.92 12.77
CA ILE A 45 12.46 13.22 12.12
C ILE A 45 10.99 13.50 11.77
N GLY A 46 10.26 12.52 11.23
CA GLY A 46 8.83 12.65 10.96
C GLY A 46 7.99 12.94 12.21
N GLU A 47 8.31 12.30 13.35
CA GLU A 47 7.63 12.60 14.62
C GLU A 47 8.00 13.98 15.16
N LEU A 48 9.24 14.44 15.00
CA LEU A 48 9.65 15.79 15.38
C LEU A 48 8.92 16.87 14.56
N TYR A 49 8.69 16.63 13.27
CA TYR A 49 7.92 17.54 12.43
C TYR A 49 6.48 17.70 12.93
N LYS A 50 5.83 16.60 13.33
CA LYS A 50 4.48 16.63 13.93
C LYS A 50 4.41 17.39 15.26
N LEU A 51 5.53 17.54 15.95
CA LEU A 51 5.64 18.36 17.16
C LEU A 51 6.00 19.82 16.83
N HIS A 52 5.95 20.21 15.55
CA HIS A 52 6.36 21.52 15.03
C HIS A 52 7.80 21.92 15.45
N MET A 53 8.66 20.93 15.71
CA MET A 53 10.07 21.17 16.07
C MET A 53 10.98 21.29 14.85
N LEU A 54 10.47 20.96 13.66
CA LEU A 54 11.18 21.06 12.39
C LEU A 54 10.40 21.93 11.42
N THR A 55 11.12 22.63 10.55
CA THR A 55 10.52 23.46 9.51
C THR A 55 10.28 22.66 8.22
N PRO A 56 9.31 23.05 7.39
CA PRO A 56 9.07 22.42 6.09
C PRO A 56 10.32 22.29 5.20
N LYS A 57 11.21 23.29 5.26
CA LYS A 57 12.48 23.30 4.51
C LYS A 57 13.37 22.09 4.83
N ILE A 58 13.45 21.69 6.10
CA ILE A 58 14.24 20.52 6.51
C ILE A 58 13.60 19.24 5.96
N MET A 59 12.27 19.15 6.01
CA MET A 59 11.54 17.98 5.51
C MET A 59 11.67 17.79 4.00
N HIS A 60 11.66 18.89 3.23
CA HIS A 60 11.95 18.86 1.80
C HIS A 60 13.35 18.32 1.49
N GLY A 61 14.34 18.68 2.30
CA GLY A 61 15.69 18.11 2.21
C GLY A 61 15.71 16.60 2.47
N CYS A 62 14.95 16.13 3.46
CA CYS A 62 14.80 14.70 3.73
C CYS A 62 14.13 13.96 2.57
N ILE A 63 13.02 14.49 2.03
CA ILE A 63 12.29 13.90 0.90
C ILE A 63 13.19 13.81 -0.33
N SER A 64 13.89 14.90 -0.66
CA SER A 64 14.80 14.95 -1.82
C SER A 64 15.95 13.95 -1.69
N THR A 65 16.54 13.84 -0.49
CA THR A 65 17.60 12.86 -0.22
C THR A 65 17.09 11.43 -0.39
N LEU A 66 15.92 11.10 0.16
CA LEU A 66 15.34 9.77 0.05
C LEU A 66 14.95 9.41 -1.39
N LEU A 67 14.42 10.35 -2.17
CA LEU A 67 14.10 10.14 -3.58
C LEU A 67 15.33 9.94 -4.47
N SER A 68 16.46 10.59 -4.14
CA SER A 68 17.71 10.42 -4.89
C SER A 68 18.31 9.02 -4.72
N GLN A 69 18.01 8.35 -3.61
CA GLN A 69 18.46 7.01 -3.30
C GLN A 69 17.44 5.99 -3.84
N VAL A 70 17.59 5.60 -5.11
CA VAL A 70 16.73 4.61 -5.79
C VAL A 70 17.06 3.19 -5.30
N ALA A 71 16.80 2.93 -4.02
CA ALA A 71 16.96 1.66 -3.33
C ALA A 71 15.68 1.34 -2.54
N GLU A 72 15.49 0.08 -2.15
CA GLU A 72 14.23 -0.34 -1.52
C GLU A 72 13.98 0.33 -0.17
N GLU A 73 14.99 0.36 0.71
CA GLU A 73 14.82 0.87 2.07
C GLU A 73 14.54 2.39 2.14
N PRO A 74 15.28 3.26 1.41
CA PRO A 74 14.99 4.70 1.38
C PRO A 74 13.60 5.01 0.81
N LEU A 75 13.18 4.30 -0.24
CA LEU A 75 11.85 4.48 -0.83
C LEU A 75 10.73 4.00 0.10
N GLU A 76 10.93 2.88 0.81
CA GLU A 76 9.97 2.44 1.84
C GLU A 76 9.86 3.48 2.97
N CYS A 77 10.99 4.06 3.40
CA CYS A 77 11.00 5.12 4.41
C CYS A 77 10.29 6.39 3.92
N LEU A 78 10.52 6.79 2.67
CA LEU A 78 9.85 7.92 2.04
C LEU A 78 8.33 7.74 2.06
N CYS A 79 7.85 6.57 1.62
CA CYS A 79 6.42 6.27 1.61
C CYS A 79 5.81 6.41 3.01
N LYS A 80 6.45 5.80 4.03
CA LYS A 80 6.00 5.90 5.43
C LYS A 80 6.02 7.33 5.95
N LEU A 81 7.08 8.09 5.65
CA LEU A 81 7.19 9.49 6.03
C LEU A 81 6.04 10.31 5.45
N LEU A 82 5.81 10.21 4.13
CA LEU A 82 4.74 10.93 3.43
C LEU A 82 3.34 10.52 3.90
N THR A 83 3.11 9.25 4.25
CA THR A 83 1.82 8.85 4.85
C THR A 83 1.55 9.52 6.18
N THR A 84 2.60 9.84 6.95
CA THR A 84 2.47 10.42 8.28
C THR A 84 2.37 11.95 8.25
N ILE A 85 3.22 12.64 7.49
CA ILE A 85 3.32 14.11 7.52
C ILE A 85 2.84 14.79 6.22
N GLY A 86 2.60 14.02 5.15
CA GLY A 86 2.45 14.57 3.80
C GLY A 86 1.32 15.58 3.66
N LYS A 87 0.20 15.37 4.36
CA LYS A 87 -0.95 16.29 4.37
C LYS A 87 -0.59 17.66 4.94
N GLU A 88 0.05 17.66 6.11
CA GLU A 88 0.41 18.87 6.84
C GLU A 88 1.53 19.61 6.11
N LEU A 89 2.54 18.87 5.67
CA LEU A 89 3.66 19.42 4.91
C LEU A 89 3.24 20.02 3.56
N GLU A 90 2.32 19.40 2.82
CA GLU A 90 1.80 19.98 1.57
C GLU A 90 0.96 21.24 1.83
N HIS A 91 0.23 21.28 2.95
CA HIS A 91 -0.55 22.45 3.33
C HIS A 91 0.35 23.65 3.63
N GLU A 92 1.44 23.44 4.38
CA GLU A 92 2.38 24.50 4.76
C GLU A 92 3.27 24.95 3.60
N SER A 93 3.66 24.04 2.71
CA SER A 93 4.65 24.31 1.65
C SER A 93 4.04 24.68 0.30
N GLY A 94 2.77 24.33 0.09
CA GLY A 94 2.08 24.50 -1.17
C GLY A 94 2.32 23.35 -2.16
N LYS A 95 1.40 23.23 -3.12
CA LYS A 95 1.29 22.05 -4.01
C LYS A 95 2.45 21.89 -5.01
N ARG A 96 3.10 22.99 -5.40
CA ARG A 96 4.10 23.00 -6.49
C ARG A 96 5.31 22.10 -6.18
N GLU A 97 5.85 22.20 -4.97
CA GLU A 97 7.00 21.38 -4.56
C GLU A 97 6.64 19.89 -4.52
N PHE A 98 5.42 19.57 -4.07
CA PHE A 98 4.92 18.20 -4.07
C PHE A 98 4.71 17.64 -5.48
N ASP A 99 4.37 18.47 -6.46
CA ASP A 99 4.20 18.00 -7.84
C ASP A 99 5.50 17.42 -8.41
N GLU A 100 6.66 18.01 -8.08
CA GLU A 100 7.97 17.51 -8.53
C GLU A 100 8.33 16.17 -7.89
N TYR A 101 8.09 16.02 -6.58
CA TYR A 101 8.30 14.77 -5.87
C TYR A 101 7.43 13.65 -6.43
N PHE A 102 6.13 13.93 -6.59
CA PHE A 102 5.16 12.93 -7.06
C PHE A 102 5.34 12.61 -8.54
N ALA A 103 5.84 13.53 -9.37
CA ALA A 103 6.26 13.22 -10.73
C ALA A 103 7.41 12.21 -10.76
N THR A 104 8.39 12.35 -9.86
CA THR A 104 9.50 11.40 -9.71
C THR A 104 9.01 10.05 -9.20
N MET A 105 8.15 10.03 -8.18
CA MET A 105 7.53 8.80 -7.66
C MET A 105 6.72 8.08 -8.74
N HIS A 106 6.00 8.82 -9.60
CA HIS A 106 5.26 8.24 -10.71
C HIS A 106 6.18 7.50 -11.69
N LYS A 107 7.33 8.08 -12.04
CA LYS A 107 8.32 7.43 -12.92
C LYS A 107 8.88 6.16 -12.29
N LEU A 108 9.17 6.18 -10.99
CA LEU A 108 9.67 5.02 -10.24
C LEU A 108 8.63 3.91 -10.09
N ALA A 109 7.35 4.28 -9.97
CA ALA A 109 6.23 3.36 -9.84
C ALA A 109 5.84 2.67 -11.15
N GLN A 110 6.28 3.17 -12.31
CA GLN A 110 6.00 2.55 -13.60
C GLN A 110 6.74 1.21 -13.74
N LYS A 111 6.02 0.22 -14.27
CA LYS A 111 6.61 -1.06 -14.64
C LYS A 111 7.28 -0.90 -16.00
N ASN A 112 8.61 -0.89 -16.01
CA ASN A 112 9.41 -0.92 -17.23
C ASN A 112 10.50 -1.99 -17.12
N ASN A 113 11.11 -2.37 -18.26
CA ASN A 113 12.11 -3.44 -18.32
C ASN A 113 13.42 -3.07 -17.59
N GLU A 114 13.63 -1.79 -17.28
CA GLU A 114 14.80 -1.26 -16.59
C GLU A 114 14.51 -0.93 -15.10
N SER A 115 13.36 -1.35 -14.59
CA SER A 115 12.90 -0.96 -13.25
C SER A 115 13.82 -1.56 -12.18
N ARG A 116 14.62 -0.69 -11.54
CA ARG A 116 15.49 -1.04 -10.41
C ARG A 116 14.71 -1.20 -9.10
N VAL A 117 13.40 -0.92 -9.12
CA VAL A 117 12.53 -0.87 -7.94
C VAL A 117 11.65 -2.13 -7.93
N SER A 118 11.59 -2.85 -6.82
CA SER A 118 10.77 -4.06 -6.71
C SER A 118 9.27 -3.79 -6.79
N SER A 119 8.49 -4.81 -7.15
CA SER A 119 7.03 -4.71 -7.24
C SER A 119 6.39 -4.19 -5.96
N ARG A 120 6.87 -4.66 -4.80
CA ARG A 120 6.41 -4.21 -3.48
C ARG A 120 6.53 -2.69 -3.34
N ILE A 121 7.71 -2.14 -3.59
CA ILE A 121 7.96 -0.70 -3.46
C ILE A 121 7.15 0.09 -4.48
N ARG A 122 6.99 -0.41 -5.72
CA ARG A 122 6.13 0.25 -6.71
C ARG A 122 4.67 0.36 -6.24
N PHE A 123 4.12 -0.69 -5.62
CA PHE A 123 2.78 -0.63 -5.03
C PHE A 123 2.73 0.36 -3.85
N MET A 124 3.75 0.41 -2.99
CA MET A 124 3.80 1.40 -1.92
C MET A 124 3.83 2.84 -2.45
N LEU A 125 4.60 3.09 -3.52
CA LEU A 125 4.63 4.40 -4.18
C LEU A 125 3.25 4.75 -4.76
N GLN A 126 2.59 3.79 -5.43
CA GLN A 126 1.23 3.97 -5.96
C GLN A 126 0.22 4.29 -4.86
N ASP A 127 0.28 3.60 -3.72
CA ASP A 127 -0.61 3.86 -2.59
C ASP A 127 -0.48 5.29 -2.06
N VAL A 128 0.75 5.83 -1.96
CA VAL A 128 0.98 7.21 -1.52
C VAL A 128 0.54 8.21 -2.59
N ILE A 129 0.79 7.93 -3.87
CA ILE A 129 0.30 8.74 -5.00
C ILE A 129 -1.23 8.84 -4.95
N GLU A 130 -1.91 7.72 -4.78
CA GLU A 130 -3.38 7.67 -4.68
C GLU A 130 -3.89 8.36 -3.42
N LEU A 131 -3.18 8.25 -2.30
CA LEU A 131 -3.50 8.97 -1.06
C LEU A 131 -3.50 10.49 -1.29
N ARG A 132 -2.49 11.02 -1.98
CA ARG A 132 -2.44 12.45 -2.33
C ARG A 132 -3.57 12.85 -3.28
N GLN A 133 -3.84 12.05 -4.33
CA GLN A 133 -4.95 12.31 -5.26
C GLN A 133 -6.32 12.36 -4.56
N LYS A 134 -6.48 11.62 -3.46
CA LYS A 134 -7.67 11.64 -2.59
C LYS A 134 -7.62 12.73 -1.52
N ASN A 135 -6.80 13.76 -1.70
CA ASN A 135 -6.59 14.86 -0.74
C ASN A 135 -6.19 14.35 0.65
N TRP A 136 -5.28 13.37 0.70
CA TRP A 136 -4.76 12.76 1.93
C TRP A 136 -5.84 12.14 2.83
N LYS A 137 -6.92 11.64 2.22
CA LYS A 137 -7.94 10.87 2.94
C LYS A 137 -7.60 9.38 2.82
N PRO A 138 -7.24 8.70 3.93
CA PRO A 138 -6.99 7.27 3.92
C PRO A 138 -8.21 6.49 3.41
N ARG A 139 -7.99 5.34 2.75
CA ARG A 139 -9.09 4.46 2.29
C ARG A 139 -9.84 3.79 3.44
N ARG A 140 -9.19 3.64 4.60
CA ARG A 140 -9.72 3.07 5.82
C ARG A 140 -9.28 3.97 6.96
N ASP A 141 -10.19 4.34 7.85
CA ASP A 141 -9.80 4.98 9.10
C ASP A 141 -8.99 3.97 9.90
N GLU A 142 -7.68 4.16 10.01
CA GLU A 142 -6.75 3.17 10.57
C GLU A 142 -7.02 2.81 12.04
N ASN A 143 -7.98 3.47 12.69
CA ASN A 143 -8.34 3.33 14.09
C ASN A 143 -9.69 2.63 14.36
N ASN A 144 -10.39 2.09 13.36
CA ASN A 144 -11.60 1.30 13.65
C ASN A 144 -11.54 -0.06 12.95
N PRO A 145 -11.47 -1.20 13.68
CA PRO A 145 -11.87 -2.46 13.08
C PRO A 145 -13.30 -2.27 12.57
N LYS A 146 -13.60 -2.74 11.35
CA LYS A 146 -14.97 -2.66 10.81
C LYS A 146 -15.93 -3.16 11.89
N THR A 147 -16.86 -2.31 12.32
CA THR A 147 -17.92 -2.79 13.21
C THR A 147 -18.69 -3.87 12.45
N MET A 148 -19.17 -4.88 13.17
CA MET A 148 -19.94 -5.99 12.60
C MET A 148 -21.05 -5.50 11.64
N GLU A 149 -21.64 -4.35 11.95
CA GLU A 149 -22.64 -3.67 11.11
C GLU A 149 -22.12 -3.20 9.76
N GLN A 150 -20.87 -2.73 9.66
CA GLN A 150 -20.25 -2.34 8.39
C GLN A 150 -19.89 -3.56 7.54
N VAL A 151 -19.47 -4.67 8.17
CA VAL A 151 -19.22 -5.93 7.48
C VAL A 151 -20.52 -6.49 6.89
N VAL A 152 -21.60 -6.47 7.67
CA VAL A 152 -22.92 -6.92 7.21
C VAL A 152 -23.46 -6.00 6.12
N LYS A 153 -23.30 -4.67 6.24
CA LYS A 153 -23.77 -3.72 5.22
C LYS A 153 -23.01 -3.84 3.90
N ASP A 154 -21.70 -4.05 3.95
CA ASP A 154 -20.90 -4.29 2.75
C ASP A 154 -21.27 -5.64 2.12
N ALA A 155 -21.43 -6.71 2.91
CA ALA A 155 -21.86 -8.02 2.41
C ALA A 155 -23.27 -8.00 1.79
N VAL A 156 -24.20 -7.24 2.38
CA VAL A 156 -25.55 -7.04 1.83
C VAL A 156 -25.50 -6.23 0.53
N ARG A 157 -24.62 -5.21 0.45
CA ARG A 157 -24.45 -4.44 -0.79
C ARG A 157 -23.86 -5.30 -1.90
N ASP A 158 -22.85 -6.11 -1.59
CA ASP A 158 -22.19 -6.98 -2.55
C ASP A 158 -23.14 -8.10 -3.04
N ALA A 159 -23.93 -8.69 -2.14
CA ALA A 159 -24.99 -9.64 -2.50
C ALA A 159 -26.13 -9.01 -3.33
N ALA A 160 -26.48 -7.75 -3.07
CA ALA A 160 -27.45 -7.02 -3.87
C ALA A 160 -26.94 -6.72 -5.29
N ILE A 161 -25.65 -6.41 -5.43
CA ILE A 161 -25.00 -6.23 -6.75
C ILE A 161 -24.92 -7.57 -7.49
N GLU A 162 -24.56 -8.64 -6.80
CA GLU A 162 -24.45 -9.99 -7.37
C GLU A 162 -25.82 -10.52 -7.83
N SER A 163 -26.86 -10.34 -7.00
CA SER A 163 -28.23 -10.65 -7.40
C SER A 163 -28.68 -9.79 -8.57
N ALA A 164 -28.51 -8.46 -8.54
CA ALA A 164 -28.86 -7.59 -9.68
C ALA A 164 -28.17 -8.00 -11.00
N THR A 165 -26.91 -8.45 -10.91
CA THR A 165 -26.16 -8.98 -12.05
C THR A 165 -26.75 -10.31 -12.55
N GLN A 166 -27.24 -11.16 -11.64
CA GLN A 166 -27.91 -12.41 -11.98
C GLN A 166 -29.29 -12.20 -12.62
N TRP A 167 -30.09 -11.23 -12.12
CA TRP A 167 -31.38 -10.84 -12.72
C TRP A 167 -31.19 -10.27 -14.14
N SER A 168 -30.18 -9.43 -14.35
CA SER A 168 -29.87 -8.89 -15.68
C SER A 168 -29.45 -9.93 -16.72
N ASN A 169 -29.03 -11.14 -16.30
CA ASN A 169 -28.69 -12.25 -17.20
C ASN A 169 -29.88 -13.17 -17.51
N GLN A 170 -31.04 -12.99 -16.86
CA GLN A 170 -32.25 -13.81 -17.06
C GLN A 170 -33.27 -13.16 -18.02
N ASP A 171 -33.20 -11.85 -18.25
CA ASP A 171 -34.11 -11.11 -19.14
C ASP A 171 -33.64 -11.02 -20.61
N SER A 172 -32.70 -11.86 -21.05
CA SER A 172 -32.28 -11.92 -22.47
C SER A 172 -32.74 -13.18 -23.21
N ASP A 173 -33.98 -13.63 -22.98
CA ASP A 173 -34.65 -14.59 -23.88
C ASP A 173 -35.86 -13.92 -24.55
N GLY A 174 -35.56 -13.13 -25.58
CA GLY A 174 -36.58 -12.60 -26.48
C GLY A 174 -36.00 -11.59 -27.47
N TRP A 175 -36.27 -11.83 -28.75
CA TRP A 175 -35.96 -11.03 -29.95
C TRP A 175 -34.78 -11.51 -30.79
N GLN A 176 -35.15 -12.31 -31.80
CA GLN A 176 -34.35 -12.76 -32.92
C GLN A 176 -33.98 -11.58 -33.83
N THR A 177 -32.69 -11.40 -34.11
CA THR A 177 -32.25 -10.76 -35.36
C THR A 177 -31.04 -11.50 -35.93
N SER A 178 -31.24 -12.06 -37.13
CA SER A 178 -30.21 -12.65 -37.98
C SER A 178 -29.01 -11.73 -38.19
N GLY A 179 -27.78 -12.27 -38.08
CA GLY A 179 -26.60 -11.64 -38.69
C GLY A 179 -25.26 -11.88 -37.99
N ASN A 180 -24.52 -12.86 -38.52
CA ASN A 180 -23.05 -12.97 -38.55
C ASN A 180 -22.21 -13.08 -37.24
N LYS A 181 -21.51 -14.24 -37.14
CA LYS A 181 -20.07 -14.49 -36.84
C LYS A 181 -19.35 -13.35 -36.09
N TYR A 182 -18.67 -13.55 -34.95
CA TYR A 182 -17.44 -14.32 -34.73
C TYR A 182 -17.29 -14.78 -33.27
N ARG A 183 -16.62 -15.92 -33.07
CA ARG A 183 -16.29 -16.58 -31.78
C ARG A 183 -15.01 -15.99 -31.18
N THR A 184 -14.97 -15.68 -29.87
CA THR A 184 -13.73 -15.77 -29.06
C THR A 184 -14.03 -16.24 -27.64
N SER A 185 -13.16 -17.14 -27.16
CA SER A 185 -13.21 -17.92 -25.93
C SER A 185 -12.75 -17.12 -24.70
N SER A 186 -13.36 -17.36 -23.53
CA SER A 186 -12.72 -17.11 -22.23
C SER A 186 -13.29 -18.03 -21.16
N SER A 187 -12.44 -18.94 -20.69
CA SER A 187 -12.66 -19.92 -19.63
C SER A 187 -12.64 -19.23 -18.26
N SER A 188 -13.61 -19.53 -17.39
CA SER A 188 -13.58 -19.17 -15.98
C SER A 188 -13.87 -20.42 -15.14
N TYR A 189 -12.85 -20.89 -14.43
CA TYR A 189 -12.98 -21.94 -13.42
C TYR A 189 -13.72 -21.38 -12.20
N THR A 190 -14.89 -21.92 -11.87
CA THR A 190 -15.51 -21.74 -10.54
C THR A 190 -15.41 -23.06 -9.77
N ASN A 191 -14.67 -23.05 -8.66
CA ASN A 191 -14.65 -24.16 -7.71
C ASN A 191 -15.93 -24.12 -6.87
N THR A 192 -16.82 -25.07 -7.07
CA THR A 192 -17.94 -25.35 -6.15
C THR A 192 -17.43 -26.15 -4.95
N VAL A 193 -17.62 -25.64 -3.73
CA VAL A 193 -17.38 -26.40 -2.48
C VAL A 193 -18.73 -26.94 -1.98
N GLU A 194 -18.76 -28.25 -1.69
CA GLU A 194 -19.94 -29.00 -1.26
C GLU A 194 -20.51 -28.56 0.11
N PRO A 195 -21.84 -28.52 0.29
CA PRO A 195 -22.49 -28.00 1.49
C PRO A 195 -22.68 -29.05 2.60
N SER A 196 -21.63 -29.79 2.98
CA SER A 196 -21.73 -30.85 4.01
C SER A 196 -21.10 -30.52 5.37
N LYS A 197 -20.65 -29.28 5.62
CA LYS A 197 -20.09 -28.88 6.93
C LYS A 197 -20.54 -27.51 7.40
N LEU A 198 -21.78 -27.41 7.86
CA LEU A 198 -22.26 -26.33 8.74
C LEU A 198 -23.36 -26.90 9.64
N GLN A 199 -22.96 -27.56 10.73
CA GLN A 199 -23.87 -27.88 11.84
C GLN A 199 -23.68 -26.85 12.96
N HIS A 200 -24.84 -26.42 13.49
CA HIS A 200 -25.08 -25.76 14.77
C HIS A 200 -24.73 -24.27 14.93
N VAL A 201 -25.72 -23.40 14.64
CA VAL A 201 -26.22 -22.41 15.62
C VAL A 201 -27.74 -22.30 15.45
N LYS A 202 -28.52 -22.74 16.44
CA LYS A 202 -29.97 -22.48 16.50
C LYS A 202 -30.18 -21.11 17.15
N VAL A 203 -30.76 -20.16 16.43
CA VAL A 203 -31.27 -18.91 17.00
C VAL A 203 -32.77 -19.09 17.22
N THR A 204 -33.22 -19.02 18.46
CA THR A 204 -34.65 -19.02 18.83
C THR A 204 -35.25 -17.62 18.62
N PRO A 205 -36.47 -17.48 18.07
CA PRO A 205 -37.13 -16.19 17.92
C PRO A 205 -37.84 -15.79 19.22
N SER A 206 -37.52 -14.61 19.77
CA SER A 206 -38.35 -13.93 20.78
C SER A 206 -39.38 -13.05 20.07
N SER A 207 -40.67 -13.34 20.28
CA SER A 207 -41.82 -12.60 19.74
C SER A 207 -41.93 -11.15 20.27
N PRO A 208 -42.59 -10.24 19.52
CA PRO A 208 -42.64 -8.81 19.81
C PRO A 208 -43.78 -8.45 20.76
N THR A 209 -43.52 -7.55 21.72
CA THR A 209 -44.56 -6.97 22.58
C THR A 209 -45.07 -5.66 21.98
N TYR A 210 -46.36 -5.64 21.65
CA TYR A 210 -47.13 -4.46 21.23
C TYR A 210 -47.21 -3.42 22.37
N MET A 211 -46.93 -2.14 22.06
CA MET A 211 -47.38 -1.02 22.90
C MET A 211 -48.74 -0.53 22.39
N ASN A 212 -49.75 -0.61 23.26
CA ASN A 212 -51.06 -0.02 23.05
C ASN A 212 -51.02 1.48 23.39
N PHE A 213 -51.51 2.29 22.45
CA PHE A 213 -51.97 3.65 22.70
C PHE A 213 -53.40 3.62 23.26
N SER A 214 -53.68 4.44 24.27
CA SER A 214 -55.03 4.89 24.60
C SER A 214 -54.92 6.29 25.21
N ASP A 215 -55.88 7.13 24.82
CA ASP A 215 -56.02 8.58 25.08
C ASP A 215 -55.90 9.02 26.55
#